data_AF-A0A7Z8R461-F1
#
_entry.id   AF-A0A7Z8R461-F1
#
_cell.length_a   1.000
_cell.length_b   1.000
_cell.length_c   1.000
_cell.angle_alpha   90.00
_cell.angle_beta   90.00
_cell.angle_gamma   90.00
#
_symmetry.space_group_name_H-M   'P 1'
#
loop_
_entity.id
_entity.type
_entity.pdbx_description
1 polymer ?
#
loop_
_entity_poly.entity_id
_entity_poly.type
_entity_poly.pdbx_seq_one_letter_code
_entity_poly.pdbx_strand_id
1 'polypeptide(L)'
;MKFPLPQKKPISASSFSDARKKLDENIFKVLNQRIIAAHDTLAEPDNQSQRWLNHRLFAVDGSKLNLPRELIDHHYRTPSKDAYYPQGLLSCLYQLKSKIPYDFDLVNHGNERQCALAHLKTLTTGDVVVYDRGYFSYAMLYYHMQMGVHPVFRLQKNTFKAIDDFRNSTQTDQIITLLPTKETQRDIRKQYPDIQFKAL
;
A
#
# COMPACT_ATOMS: atom_id res chain seq x y z
N MET A 1 14.42 7.56 31.39
CA MET A 1 15.21 7.08 30.23
C MET A 1 16.43 6.33 30.76
N LYS A 2 16.66 5.06 30.36
CA LYS A 2 17.77 4.21 30.82
C LYS A 2 19.02 4.28 29.92
N PHE A 3 19.11 5.28 29.04
CA PHE A 3 20.23 5.44 28.12
C PHE A 3 21.01 6.71 28.49
N PRO A 4 22.30 6.61 28.85
CA PRO A 4 23.12 7.79 29.09
C PRO A 4 23.26 8.57 27.79
N LEU A 5 23.06 9.89 27.85
CA LEU A 5 23.30 10.75 26.70
C LEU A 5 24.81 10.73 26.37
N PRO A 6 25.18 10.79 25.08
CA PRO A 6 26.58 10.76 24.67
C PRO A 6 27.39 11.97 25.16
N GLN A 7 26.73 13.03 25.67
CA GLN A 7 27.37 14.20 26.25
C GLN A 7 26.49 14.92 27.28
N LYS A 8 27.12 15.70 28.16
CA LYS A 8 26.47 16.43 29.27
C LYS A 8 25.71 17.70 28.83
N LYS A 9 26.10 18.32 27.72
CA LYS A 9 25.49 19.57 27.21
C LYS A 9 24.71 19.29 25.92
N PRO A 10 23.59 19.98 25.68
CA PRO A 10 22.85 19.83 24.43
C PRO A 10 23.68 20.32 23.24
N ILE A 11 23.49 19.68 22.09
CA ILE A 11 24.09 20.13 20.82
C ILE A 11 23.43 21.45 20.41
N SER A 12 24.18 22.32 19.74
CA SER A 12 23.59 23.53 19.18
C SER A 12 22.51 23.21 18.14
N ALA A 13 21.47 24.05 18.03
CA ALA A 13 20.39 23.85 17.08
C ALA A 13 20.85 23.89 15.61
N SER A 14 21.88 24.68 15.30
CA SER A 14 22.49 24.72 13.96
C SER A 14 23.18 23.40 13.63
N SER A 15 24.01 22.87 14.55
CA SER A 15 24.66 21.57 14.35
C SER A 15 23.66 20.42 14.16
N PHE A 16 22.54 20.43 14.89
CA PHE A 16 21.48 19.44 14.69
C PHE A 16 20.82 19.57 13.31
N SER A 17 20.54 20.80 12.87
CA SER A 17 19.96 21.06 11.54
C SER A 17 20.89 20.63 10.40
N ASP A 18 22.18 20.90 10.53
CA ASP A 18 23.20 20.48 9.56
C ASP A 18 23.37 18.97 9.50
N ALA A 19 23.30 18.28 10.64
CA ALA A 19 23.29 16.83 10.68
C ALA A 19 22.03 16.25 10.04
N ARG A 20 20.84 16.83 10.32
CA ARG A 20 19.57 16.39 9.73
C ARG A 20 19.55 16.50 8.21
N LYS A 21 20.16 17.54 7.63
CA LYS A 21 20.26 17.70 6.16
C LYS A 21 21.08 16.61 5.47
N LYS A 22 21.96 15.92 6.21
CA LYS A 22 22.77 14.80 5.70
C LYS A 22 22.07 13.45 5.80
N LEU A 23 20.88 13.40 6.38
CA LEU A 23 20.13 12.18 6.58
C LEU A 23 19.37 11.82 5.31
N ASP A 24 19.77 10.73 4.68
CA ASP A 24 19.06 10.12 3.55
C ASP A 24 17.68 9.59 4.01
N GLU A 25 16.61 9.94 3.31
CA GLU A 25 15.24 9.53 3.65
C GLU A 25 15.03 8.02 3.64
N ASN A 26 15.85 7.26 2.91
CA ASN A 26 15.79 5.80 2.90
C ASN A 26 16.10 5.20 4.27
N ILE A 27 16.71 5.96 5.18
CA ILE A 27 16.92 5.50 6.56
C ILE A 27 15.60 5.09 7.23
N PHE A 28 14.48 5.76 6.93
CA PHE A 28 13.19 5.42 7.52
C PHE A 28 12.72 4.04 7.07
N LYS A 29 12.92 3.70 5.79
CA LYS A 29 12.62 2.36 5.26
C LYS A 29 13.55 1.31 5.86
N VAL A 30 14.85 1.61 5.96
CA VAL A 30 15.84 0.70 6.56
C VAL A 30 15.53 0.43 8.04
N LEU A 31 15.21 1.46 8.82
CA LEU A 31 14.83 1.30 10.22
C LEU A 31 13.54 0.49 10.36
N ASN A 32 12.54 0.75 9.52
CA ASN A 32 11.30 -0.01 9.53
C ASN A 32 11.52 -1.50 9.24
N GLN A 33 12.33 -1.82 8.22
CA GLN A 33 12.71 -3.20 7.91
C GLN A 33 13.41 -3.89 9.07
N ARG A 34 14.29 -3.17 9.80
CA ARG A 34 14.94 -3.71 11.02
C ARG A 34 13.95 -3.96 12.15
N ILE A 35 12.95 -3.09 12.32
CA ILE A 35 11.90 -3.28 13.32
C ILE A 35 11.06 -4.53 12.98
N ILE A 36 10.68 -4.69 11.71
CA ILE A 36 9.94 -5.87 11.24
C ILE A 36 10.78 -7.14 11.46
N ALA A 37 12.05 -7.14 11.06
CA ALA A 37 12.92 -8.30 11.25
C ALA A 37 13.10 -8.66 12.73
N ALA A 38 13.27 -7.65 13.60
CA ALA A 38 13.36 -7.87 15.04
C ALA A 38 12.05 -8.40 15.63
N HIS A 39 10.90 -7.87 15.19
CA HIS A 39 9.59 -8.39 15.57
C HIS A 39 9.43 -9.85 15.14
N ASP A 40 9.76 -10.18 13.90
CA ASP A 40 9.60 -11.52 13.34
C ASP A 40 10.54 -12.54 13.98
N THR A 41 11.73 -12.11 14.43
CA THR A 41 12.64 -12.96 15.22
C THR A 41 12.10 -13.28 16.61
N LEU A 42 11.36 -12.34 17.21
CA LEU A 42 10.74 -12.52 18.53
C LEU A 42 9.38 -13.24 18.44
N ALA A 43 8.77 -13.27 17.26
CA ALA A 43 7.52 -13.98 17.03
C ALA A 43 7.82 -15.46 16.78
N GLU A 44 7.21 -16.34 17.58
CA GLU A 44 7.32 -17.78 17.33
C GLU A 44 6.84 -18.12 15.90
N PRO A 45 7.57 -18.96 15.14
CA PRO A 45 7.26 -19.26 13.73
C PRO A 45 5.81 -19.74 13.50
N ASP A 46 5.28 -20.48 14.49
CA ASP A 46 3.94 -21.04 14.51
C ASP A 46 2.97 -20.27 15.40
N ASN A 47 3.24 -18.99 15.67
CA ASN A 47 2.35 -18.17 16.46
C ASN A 47 1.03 -17.91 15.72
N GLN A 48 0.06 -18.80 15.92
CA GLN A 48 -1.28 -18.72 15.34
C GLN A 48 -2.01 -17.41 15.70
N SER A 49 -1.63 -16.75 16.80
CA SER A 49 -2.21 -15.44 17.14
C SER A 49 -1.88 -14.34 16.11
N GLN A 50 -0.77 -14.49 15.39
CA GLN A 50 -0.30 -13.58 14.33
C GLN A 50 -0.86 -13.93 12.95
N ARG A 51 -1.64 -15.01 12.83
CA ARG A 51 -2.24 -15.46 11.58
C ARG A 51 -3.77 -15.34 11.61
N TRP A 52 -4.37 -15.28 10.44
CA TRP A 52 -5.81 -15.37 10.24
C TRP A 52 -6.06 -16.51 9.26
N LEU A 53 -6.69 -17.59 9.74
CA LEU A 53 -6.91 -18.82 8.97
C LEU A 53 -5.60 -19.34 8.33
N ASN A 54 -4.51 -19.39 9.10
CA ASN A 54 -3.13 -19.73 8.67
C ASN A 54 -2.44 -18.74 7.71
N HIS A 55 -3.11 -17.66 7.30
CA HIS A 55 -2.53 -16.62 6.43
C HIS A 55 -1.97 -15.44 7.23
N ARG A 56 -0.94 -14.77 6.71
CA ARG A 56 -0.60 -13.42 7.18
C ARG A 56 -1.63 -12.46 6.59
N LEU A 57 -2.13 -11.56 7.41
CA LEU A 57 -3.21 -10.65 7.04
C LEU A 57 -2.71 -9.21 6.96
N PHE A 58 -2.92 -8.59 5.80
CA PHE A 58 -2.49 -7.24 5.48
C PHE A 58 -3.65 -6.35 5.05
N ALA A 59 -3.43 -5.04 5.08
CA ALA A 59 -4.30 -4.06 4.44
C ALA A 59 -3.47 -2.92 3.84
N VAL A 60 -3.94 -2.34 2.75
CA VAL A 60 -3.34 -1.13 2.16
C VAL A 60 -4.27 0.05 2.38
N ASP A 61 -3.70 1.17 2.85
CA ASP A 61 -4.41 2.44 2.93
C ASP A 61 -3.52 3.61 2.48
N GLY A 62 -4.17 4.70 2.07
CA GLY A 62 -3.55 5.91 1.54
C GLY A 62 -3.94 7.14 2.35
N SER A 63 -3.01 8.09 2.49
CA SER A 63 -3.26 9.38 3.11
C SER A 63 -2.59 10.49 2.32
N LYS A 64 -3.31 11.60 2.11
CA LYS A 64 -2.73 12.80 1.51
C LYS A 64 -2.15 13.69 2.59
N LEU A 65 -0.87 14.03 2.46
CA LEU A 65 -0.15 14.85 3.41
C LEU A 65 0.17 16.20 2.78
N ASN A 66 -0.05 17.28 3.54
CA ASN A 66 0.53 18.58 3.18
C ASN A 66 2.03 18.53 3.46
N LEU A 67 2.81 18.97 2.48
CA LEU A 67 4.25 18.89 2.49
C LEU A 67 4.88 20.29 2.55
N PRO A 68 6.14 20.40 3.00
CA PRO A 68 6.90 21.65 2.90
C PRO A 68 6.92 22.17 1.45
N ARG A 69 6.87 23.50 1.30
CA ARG A 69 6.72 24.14 -0.02
C ARG A 69 7.91 23.85 -0.94
N GLU A 70 9.09 23.65 -0.37
CA GLU A 70 10.33 23.30 -1.04
C GLU A 70 10.21 22.01 -1.86
N LEU A 71 9.29 21.10 -1.50
CA LEU A 71 9.06 19.87 -2.26
C LEU A 71 8.38 20.09 -3.62
N ILE A 72 7.96 21.32 -3.95
CA ILE A 72 7.58 21.69 -5.32
C ILE A 72 8.74 21.45 -6.29
N ASP A 73 9.97 21.76 -5.87
CA ASP A 73 11.18 21.56 -6.68
C ASP A 73 11.48 20.07 -6.91
N HIS A 74 10.85 19.20 -6.12
CA HIS A 74 10.88 17.74 -6.24
C HIS A 74 9.62 17.17 -6.89
N HIS A 75 8.92 17.97 -7.70
CA HIS A 75 7.74 17.60 -8.50
C HIS A 75 6.47 17.28 -7.71
N TYR A 76 6.41 17.55 -6.40
CA TYR A 76 5.15 17.51 -5.67
C TYR A 76 4.27 18.69 -6.07
N ARG A 77 2.97 18.45 -6.22
CA ARG A 77 2.02 19.45 -6.75
C ARG A 77 1.05 19.90 -5.67
N THR A 78 0.61 21.14 -5.77
CA THR A 78 -0.49 21.65 -4.97
C THR A 78 -1.80 20.99 -5.41
N PRO A 79 -2.74 20.73 -4.48
CA PRO A 79 -4.02 20.09 -4.81
C PRO A 79 -4.94 21.00 -5.64
N SER A 80 -4.72 22.31 -5.60
CA SER A 80 -5.41 23.31 -6.41
C SER A 80 -4.50 24.50 -6.69
N LYS A 81 -4.94 25.42 -7.57
CA LYS A 81 -4.19 26.64 -7.92
C LYS A 81 -4.02 27.59 -6.72
N ASP A 82 -4.98 27.57 -5.80
CA ASP A 82 -5.00 28.47 -4.64
C ASP A 82 -4.35 27.87 -3.40
N ALA A 83 -3.97 26.59 -3.45
CA ALA A 83 -3.33 25.91 -2.33
C ALA A 83 -1.84 26.29 -2.23
N TYR A 84 -1.42 26.68 -1.03
CA TYR A 84 -0.04 27.12 -0.77
C TYR A 84 0.94 25.95 -0.63
N TYR A 85 0.51 24.85 -0.01
CA TYR A 85 1.36 23.69 0.26
C TYR A 85 1.14 22.58 -0.78
N PRO A 86 2.23 21.98 -1.31
CA PRO A 86 2.10 20.78 -2.13
C PRO A 86 1.58 19.60 -1.30
N GLN A 87 1.03 18.60 -1.97
CA GLN A 87 0.60 17.35 -1.35
C GLN A 87 1.35 16.14 -1.90
N GLY A 88 1.64 15.19 -1.01
CA GLY A 88 2.10 13.85 -1.35
C GLY A 88 1.09 12.80 -0.93
N LEU A 89 1.08 11.66 -1.64
CA LEU A 89 0.35 10.48 -1.24
C LEU A 89 1.29 9.59 -0.41
N LEU A 90 0.98 9.43 0.88
CA LEU A 90 1.55 8.40 1.72
C LEU A 90 0.70 7.13 1.57
N SER A 91 1.23 6.09 0.93
CA SER A 91 0.62 4.77 0.88
C SER A 91 1.32 3.86 1.88
N CYS A 92 0.56 3.03 2.59
CA CYS A 92 1.09 2.14 3.59
C CYS A 92 0.43 0.76 3.51
N LEU A 93 1.25 -0.28 3.53
CA LEU A 93 0.86 -1.67 3.72
C LEU A 93 1.02 -2.01 5.21
N TYR A 94 -0.08 -2.31 5.87
CA TYR A 94 -0.10 -2.69 7.29
C TYR A 94 -0.21 -4.20 7.44
N GLN A 95 0.58 -4.78 8.33
CA GLN A 95 0.32 -6.12 8.84
C GLN A 95 -0.69 -6.01 10.00
N LEU A 96 -1.89 -6.56 9.83
CA LEU A 96 -3.03 -6.23 10.69
C LEU A 96 -2.95 -6.83 12.11
N LYS A 97 -2.33 -8.00 12.26
CA LYS A 97 -2.21 -8.67 13.56
C LYS A 97 -1.18 -8.02 14.47
N SER A 98 0.01 -7.73 13.94
CA SER A 98 1.08 -7.03 14.65
C SER A 98 0.87 -5.50 14.70
N LYS A 99 0.00 -4.96 13.84
CA LYS A 99 -0.28 -3.51 13.67
C LYS A 99 0.95 -2.72 13.26
N ILE A 100 1.85 -3.34 12.50
CA ILE A 100 3.10 -2.75 12.03
C ILE A 100 2.90 -2.23 10.60
N PRO A 101 3.35 -1.01 10.28
CA PRO A 101 3.58 -0.57 8.90
C PRO A 101 4.63 -1.48 8.25
N TYR A 102 4.19 -2.44 7.44
CA TYR A 102 5.06 -3.44 6.84
C TYR A 102 5.87 -2.86 5.68
N ASP A 103 5.23 -2.00 4.89
CA ASP A 103 5.86 -1.22 3.82
C ASP A 103 5.15 0.12 3.66
N PHE A 104 5.85 1.14 3.19
CA PHE A 104 5.27 2.45 2.94
C PHE A 104 6.03 3.26 1.90
N ASP A 105 5.30 4.11 1.19
CA ASP A 105 5.82 5.01 0.16
C ASP A 105 5.20 6.40 0.28
N LEU A 106 6.02 7.45 0.16
CA LEU A 106 5.56 8.82 -0.04
C LEU A 106 5.87 9.22 -1.49
N VAL A 107 4.83 9.45 -2.29
CA VAL A 107 4.96 9.72 -3.72
C VAL A 107 4.30 11.03 -4.13
N ASN A 108 4.77 11.59 -5.25
CA ASN A 108 4.29 12.85 -5.80
C ASN A 108 3.04 12.71 -6.70
N HIS A 109 2.48 11.51 -6.83
CA HIS A 109 1.29 11.24 -7.62
C HIS A 109 0.14 10.69 -6.77
N GLY A 110 -1.10 10.90 -7.21
CA GLY A 110 -2.30 10.42 -6.50
C GLY A 110 -2.75 9.00 -6.84
N ASN A 111 -1.93 8.20 -7.54
CA ASN A 111 -2.32 6.87 -8.00
C ASN A 111 -2.15 5.79 -6.91
N GLU A 112 -3.16 5.65 -6.05
CA GLU A 112 -3.18 4.66 -4.96
C GLU A 112 -3.04 3.21 -5.45
N ARG A 113 -3.64 2.86 -6.60
CA ARG A 113 -3.53 1.50 -7.15
C ARG A 113 -2.10 1.17 -7.58
N GLN A 114 -1.38 2.15 -8.11
CA GLN A 114 0.03 1.98 -8.46
C GLN A 114 0.89 1.73 -7.22
N CYS A 115 0.66 2.46 -6.12
CA CYS A 115 1.32 2.20 -4.84
C CYS A 115 0.96 0.81 -4.29
N ALA A 116 -0.30 0.41 -4.34
CA ALA A 116 -0.73 -0.92 -3.91
C ALA A 116 -0.04 -2.05 -4.70
N LEU A 117 0.18 -1.89 -6.01
CA LEU A 117 0.94 -2.85 -6.82
C LEU A 117 2.44 -2.83 -6.49
N ALA A 118 2.99 -1.71 -6.03
CA ALA A 118 4.36 -1.67 -5.52
C ALA A 118 4.47 -2.47 -4.21
N HIS A 119 3.57 -2.23 -3.25
CA HIS A 119 3.48 -2.99 -2.00
C HIS A 119 3.21 -4.49 -2.22
N LEU A 120 2.46 -4.86 -3.26
CA LEU A 120 2.23 -6.27 -3.59
C LEU A 120 3.54 -7.05 -3.77
N LYS A 121 4.62 -6.40 -4.23
CA LYS A 121 5.95 -7.02 -4.41
C LYS A 121 6.62 -7.43 -3.10
N THR A 122 6.20 -6.89 -1.97
CA THR A 122 6.75 -7.25 -0.64
C THR A 122 6.01 -8.41 0.01
N LEU A 123 4.92 -8.86 -0.61
CA LEU A 123 4.08 -9.95 -0.12
C LEU A 123 4.52 -11.29 -0.71
N THR A 124 4.11 -12.35 -0.04
CA THR A 124 4.43 -13.73 -0.37
C THR A 124 3.18 -14.52 -0.70
N THR A 125 3.32 -15.60 -1.48
CA THR A 125 2.23 -16.51 -1.81
C THR A 125 1.51 -16.99 -0.54
N GLY A 126 0.17 -16.98 -0.60
CA GLY A 126 -0.70 -17.29 0.53
C GLY A 126 -0.96 -16.12 1.47
N ASP A 127 -0.40 -14.93 1.27
CA ASP A 127 -0.83 -13.77 2.05
C ASP A 127 -2.26 -13.34 1.69
N VAL A 128 -2.97 -12.75 2.65
CA VAL A 128 -4.28 -12.13 2.43
C VAL A 128 -4.15 -10.62 2.55
N VAL A 129 -4.69 -9.86 1.60
CA VAL A 129 -4.64 -8.39 1.61
C VAL A 129 -6.02 -7.80 1.44
N VAL A 130 -6.38 -6.90 2.35
CA VAL A 130 -7.66 -6.20 2.34
C VAL A 130 -7.50 -4.81 1.72
N TYR A 131 -8.45 -4.44 0.87
CA TYR A 131 -8.48 -3.15 0.20
C TYR A 131 -9.87 -2.49 0.30
N ASP A 132 -9.90 -1.17 0.43
CA ASP A 132 -11.14 -0.39 0.33
C ASP A 132 -11.64 -0.30 -1.13
N ARG A 133 -12.84 0.26 -1.29
CA ARG A 133 -13.64 0.31 -2.50
C ARG A 133 -13.00 1.00 -3.71
N GLY A 134 -11.97 1.82 -3.50
CA GLY A 134 -11.24 2.51 -4.55
C GLY A 134 -10.23 1.63 -5.29
N TYR A 135 -9.80 0.51 -4.71
CA TYR A 135 -8.65 -0.24 -5.23
C TYR A 135 -9.00 -1.25 -6.31
N PHE A 136 -10.22 -1.81 -6.30
CA PHE A 136 -10.56 -2.88 -7.20
C PHE A 136 -10.41 -2.49 -8.67
N SER A 137 -9.74 -3.35 -9.43
CA SER A 137 -9.64 -3.33 -10.89
C SER A 137 -9.30 -4.74 -11.37
N TYR A 138 -9.57 -5.05 -12.64
CA TYR A 138 -9.15 -6.35 -13.19
C TYR A 138 -7.64 -6.53 -13.14
N ALA A 139 -6.85 -5.48 -13.37
CA ALA A 139 -5.39 -5.53 -13.27
C ALA A 139 -4.94 -5.90 -11.85
N MET A 140 -5.52 -5.26 -10.83
CA MET A 140 -5.25 -5.60 -9.43
C MET A 140 -5.54 -7.08 -9.16
N LEU A 141 -6.73 -7.57 -9.56
CA LEU A 141 -7.08 -8.98 -9.38
C LEU A 141 -6.09 -9.90 -10.12
N TYR A 142 -5.77 -9.59 -11.37
CA TYR A 142 -4.83 -10.36 -12.20
C TYR A 142 -3.46 -10.50 -11.52
N TYR A 143 -2.84 -9.40 -11.08
CA TYR A 143 -1.52 -9.45 -10.46
C TYR A 143 -1.51 -10.22 -9.14
N HIS A 144 -2.56 -10.10 -8.33
CA HIS A 144 -2.69 -10.89 -7.10
C HIS A 144 -2.76 -12.39 -7.41
N MET A 145 -3.56 -12.79 -8.39
CA MET A 145 -3.66 -14.18 -8.83
C MET A 145 -2.32 -14.70 -9.39
N GLN A 146 -1.55 -13.87 -10.09
CA GLN A 146 -0.21 -14.26 -10.57
C GLN A 146 0.80 -14.46 -9.44
N MET A 147 0.70 -13.70 -8.35
CA MET A 147 1.59 -13.84 -7.19
C MET A 147 1.10 -14.87 -6.15
N GLY A 148 -0.10 -15.44 -6.36
CA GLY A 148 -0.72 -16.34 -5.39
C GLY A 148 -1.08 -15.67 -4.07
N VAL A 149 -1.31 -14.35 -4.09
CA VAL A 149 -1.80 -13.57 -2.94
C VAL A 149 -3.33 -13.51 -3.03
N HIS A 150 -4.02 -13.62 -1.90
CA HIS A 150 -5.47 -13.60 -1.81
C HIS A 150 -5.98 -12.16 -1.55
N PRO A 151 -6.52 -11.46 -2.54
CA PRO A 151 -7.05 -10.13 -2.31
C PRO A 151 -8.49 -10.18 -1.81
N VAL A 152 -8.83 -9.28 -0.89
CA VAL A 152 -10.20 -9.00 -0.44
C VAL A 152 -10.51 -7.55 -0.75
N PHE A 153 -11.32 -7.34 -1.78
CA PHE A 153 -11.74 -6.01 -2.18
C PHE A 153 -13.13 -5.70 -1.66
N ARG A 154 -13.30 -4.53 -1.04
CA ARG A 154 -14.63 -3.93 -0.96
C ARG A 154 -15.03 -3.47 -2.37
N LEU A 155 -16.25 -3.78 -2.81
CA LEU A 155 -16.69 -3.47 -4.19
C LEU A 155 -17.71 -2.32 -4.22
N GLN A 156 -17.60 -1.45 -5.23
CA GLN A 156 -18.61 -0.41 -5.53
C GLN A 156 -19.66 -0.95 -6.51
N LYS A 157 -20.76 -0.21 -6.70
CA LYS A 157 -21.72 -0.48 -7.78
C LYS A 157 -21.09 -0.11 -9.13
N ASN A 158 -21.63 -0.63 -10.22
CA ASN A 158 -21.27 -0.26 -11.59
C ASN A 158 -19.80 -0.54 -11.95
N THR A 159 -19.16 -1.50 -11.29
CA THR A 159 -17.75 -1.83 -11.57
C THR A 159 -17.63 -2.92 -12.63
N PHE A 160 -18.43 -3.98 -12.52
CA PHE A 160 -18.62 -5.00 -13.54
C PHE A 160 -20.06 -5.48 -13.51
N LYS A 161 -20.60 -5.79 -14.68
CA LYS A 161 -21.95 -6.34 -14.81
C LYS A 161 -22.18 -7.55 -13.89
N ALA A 162 -21.23 -8.47 -13.81
CA ALA A 162 -21.33 -9.64 -12.94
C ALA A 162 -21.43 -9.27 -11.45
N ILE A 163 -20.75 -8.21 -11.01
CA ILE A 163 -20.83 -7.71 -9.63
C ILE A 163 -22.22 -7.08 -9.39
N ASP A 164 -22.73 -6.31 -10.35
CA ASP A 164 -24.05 -5.68 -10.23
C ASP A 164 -25.18 -6.72 -10.27
N ASP A 165 -25.07 -7.69 -11.16
CA ASP A 165 -26.00 -8.82 -11.27
C ASP A 165 -26.02 -9.61 -9.94
N PHE A 166 -24.85 -9.90 -9.33
CA PHE A 166 -24.77 -10.54 -8.01
C PHE A 166 -25.45 -9.69 -6.92
N ARG A 167 -25.15 -8.39 -6.86
CA ARG A 167 -25.72 -7.47 -5.86
C ARG A 167 -27.24 -7.30 -5.95
N ASN A 168 -27.79 -7.42 -7.15
CA ASN A 168 -29.24 -7.34 -7.39
C ASN A 168 -29.94 -8.70 -7.17
N SER A 169 -29.17 -9.77 -6.98
CA SER A 169 -29.70 -11.09 -6.67
C SER A 169 -30.05 -11.24 -5.18
N THR A 170 -30.77 -12.31 -4.83
CA THR A 170 -31.07 -12.68 -3.44
C THR A 170 -29.99 -13.55 -2.80
N GLN A 171 -28.90 -13.84 -3.51
CA GLN A 171 -27.80 -14.67 -3.02
C GLN A 171 -26.93 -13.91 -2.00
N THR A 172 -26.43 -14.63 -1.01
CA THR A 172 -25.48 -14.12 0.00
C THR A 172 -24.02 -14.19 -0.46
N ASP A 173 -23.72 -15.15 -1.33
CA ASP A 173 -22.41 -15.48 -1.85
C ASP A 173 -22.54 -16.14 -3.23
N GLN A 174 -21.55 -15.92 -4.10
CA GLN A 174 -21.52 -16.51 -5.43
C GLN A 174 -20.07 -16.60 -5.91
N ILE A 175 -19.75 -17.71 -6.56
CA ILE A 175 -18.51 -17.85 -7.33
C ILE A 175 -18.81 -17.42 -8.76
N ILE A 176 -18.10 -16.41 -9.24
CA ILE A 176 -18.21 -15.89 -10.61
C ILE A 176 -16.86 -15.95 -11.30
N THR A 177 -16.91 -16.08 -12.62
CA THR A 177 -15.73 -15.88 -13.47
C THR A 177 -15.76 -14.46 -14.02
N LEU A 178 -14.70 -13.71 -13.76
CA LEU A 178 -14.56 -12.33 -14.22
C LEU A 178 -13.70 -12.28 -15.49
N LEU A 179 -14.30 -11.80 -16.57
CA LEU A 179 -13.60 -11.46 -17.81
C LEU A 179 -14.09 -10.10 -18.33
N PRO A 180 -13.22 -9.08 -18.47
CA PRO A 180 -13.61 -7.79 -19.00
C PRO A 180 -14.06 -7.89 -20.46
N THR A 181 -14.97 -6.99 -20.88
CA THR A 181 -15.38 -6.87 -22.29
C THR A 181 -14.21 -6.47 -23.18
N LYS A 182 -14.28 -6.75 -24.49
CA LYS A 182 -13.19 -6.41 -25.44
C LYS A 182 -12.81 -4.93 -25.41
N GLU A 183 -13.77 -4.05 -25.19
CA GLU A 183 -13.54 -2.61 -25.04
C GLU A 183 -12.74 -2.32 -23.76
N THR A 184 -13.18 -2.83 -22.61
CA THR A 184 -12.45 -2.67 -21.34
C THR A 184 -11.06 -3.30 -21.39
N GLN A 185 -10.89 -4.43 -22.07
CA GLN A 185 -9.57 -5.03 -22.31
C GLN A 185 -8.64 -4.09 -23.06
N ARG A 186 -9.13 -3.38 -24.09
CA ARG A 186 -8.34 -2.40 -24.85
C ARG A 186 -7.86 -1.27 -23.94
N ASP A 187 -8.70 -0.77 -23.04
CA ASP A 187 -8.31 0.32 -22.13
C ASP A 187 -7.36 -0.14 -21.04
N ILE A 188 -7.56 -1.34 -20.48
CA ILE A 188 -6.61 -1.96 -19.53
C ILE A 188 -5.24 -2.12 -20.19
N ARG A 189 -5.16 -2.60 -21.44
CA ARG A 189 -3.88 -2.78 -22.16
C ARG A 189 -3.07 -1.50 -22.32
N LYS A 190 -3.72 -0.33 -22.41
CA LYS A 190 -3.01 0.96 -22.50
C LYS A 190 -2.19 1.24 -21.25
N GLN A 191 -2.65 0.76 -20.09
CA GLN A 191 -1.99 0.97 -18.80
C GLN A 191 -1.14 -0.23 -18.37
N TYR A 192 -1.55 -1.44 -18.74
CA TYR A 192 -0.95 -2.71 -18.33
C TYR A 192 -0.77 -3.63 -19.55
N PRO A 193 0.25 -3.36 -20.40
CA PRO A 193 0.43 -4.07 -21.68
C PRO A 193 0.81 -5.55 -21.51
N ASP A 194 1.32 -5.93 -20.35
CA ASP A 194 1.74 -7.28 -19.97
C ASP A 194 0.59 -8.22 -19.57
N ILE A 195 -0.61 -7.69 -19.36
CA ILE A 195 -1.76 -8.50 -18.90
C ILE A 195 -2.26 -9.42 -20.02
N GLN A 196 -2.29 -10.72 -19.71
CA GLN A 196 -2.93 -11.74 -20.52
C GLN A 196 -4.35 -11.98 -20.01
N PHE A 197 -5.35 -11.46 -20.72
CA PHE A 197 -6.74 -11.59 -20.31
C PHE A 197 -7.20 -13.04 -20.35
N LYS A 198 -7.63 -13.52 -19.18
CA LYS A 198 -8.22 -14.83 -18.96
C LYS A 198 -9.37 -14.74 -17.99
N ALA A 199 -10.21 -15.75 -18.00
CA ALA A 199 -11.18 -16.00 -16.95
C ALA A 199 -10.44 -16.09 -15.61
N LEU A 200 -10.72 -15.14 -14.71
CA LEU A 200 -10.23 -15.13 -13.32
C LEU A 200 -11.37 -15.43 -12.36
#